data_AF-A0A820SPJ0-F1
#
_entry.id   AF-A0A820SPJ0-F1
#
_cell.length_a   1.000
_cell.length_b   1.000
_cell.length_c   1.000
_cell.angle_alpha   90.00
_cell.angle_beta   90.00
_cell.angle_gamma   90.00
#
_symmetry.space_group_name_H-M   'P 1'
#
loop_
_entity.id
_entity.type
_entity.pdbx_description
1 polymer ?
#
loop_
_entity_poly.entity_id
_entity_poly.type
_entity_poly.pdbx_seq_one_letter_code
_entity_poly.pdbx_strand_id
1 'polypeptide(L)'
;MMASSPQPVHVTNVHRHLTSEFHPNEKMGDTVLPPIDENLKQYRFKTETEHNSDDGGLQDEEFEETPLYAAILTYLSYAILCLFGWLRDFLRQSNIEKKRGAVDPNAALGFVPLYQSYESFYTRNMYTRVRDIFNRPIASVPGAQVEVVERVSDDYNWTHRFTGKTINAINLGSYNYLGFAEKSGPCATDAINSIKKFGISNCNTRTEIGTQRYHVELEQLLADFLHVESSIAFGMGFATNSLNLPVLASKGDLILSDEMNHASLILGIRLSGASYRTFAHNDMKNLEEKLREAIVHGQPRTNRPWKKIILVIEGIYRHDEVFDYKVWNDNIHKCFTSNFRSNHIYQYNIEYGS
;
A
#
# COMPACT_ATOMS: atom_id res chain seq x y z
N MET A 1 -0.14 -15.42 53.79
CA MET A 1 1.20 -14.83 53.59
C MET A 1 1.12 -13.82 52.46
N MET A 2 1.78 -12.69 52.65
CA MET A 2 1.61 -11.42 51.94
C MET A 2 1.77 -11.49 50.42
N ALA A 3 1.00 -10.64 49.74
CA ALA A 3 1.14 -10.30 48.33
C ALA A 3 2.50 -9.62 48.05
N SER A 4 3.20 -10.08 47.03
CA SER A 4 4.34 -9.39 46.43
C SER A 4 3.94 -8.87 45.04
N SER A 5 4.09 -7.56 44.85
CA SER A 5 3.92 -6.84 43.59
C SER A 5 4.92 -7.29 42.52
N PRO A 6 4.55 -7.32 41.22
CA PRO A 6 5.53 -7.45 40.15
C PRO A 6 6.23 -6.11 39.90
N GLN A 7 7.57 -6.13 39.95
CA GLN A 7 8.46 -5.06 39.52
C GLN A 7 8.37 -4.85 37.98
N PRO A 8 8.54 -3.62 37.47
CA PRO A 8 8.56 -3.36 36.03
C PRO A 8 9.85 -3.90 35.39
N VAL A 9 9.70 -4.71 34.35
CA VAL A 9 10.82 -5.18 33.52
C VAL A 9 11.26 -4.02 32.62
N HIS A 10 12.49 -3.55 32.83
CA HIS A 10 13.16 -2.60 31.94
C HIS A 10 13.38 -3.24 30.57
N VAL A 11 12.72 -2.71 29.53
CA VAL A 11 13.06 -3.01 28.13
C VAL A 11 14.21 -2.08 27.73
N THR A 12 15.42 -2.61 27.70
CA THR A 12 16.61 -1.93 27.17
C THR A 12 16.55 -1.95 25.64
N ASN A 13 16.24 -0.80 25.03
CA ASN A 13 16.36 -0.62 23.58
C ASN A 13 17.83 -0.66 23.17
N VAL A 14 18.24 -1.74 22.48
CA VAL A 14 19.54 -1.83 21.83
C VAL A 14 19.41 -1.19 20.43
N HIS A 15 19.71 0.11 20.35
CA HIS A 15 20.00 0.81 19.10
C HIS A 15 21.42 1.37 19.16
N ARG A 16 22.37 0.61 18.61
CA ARG A 16 23.74 0.96 18.22
C ARG A 16 24.07 0.01 17.07
N HIS A 17 24.74 0.35 15.97
CA HIS A 17 25.44 1.53 15.50
C HIS A 17 25.50 1.37 13.97
N LEU A 18 24.96 2.32 13.20
CA LEU A 18 25.40 2.59 11.82
C LEU A 18 25.30 4.11 11.60
N THR A 19 26.16 4.83 12.33
CA THR A 19 26.48 6.22 12.04
C THR A 19 27.83 6.23 11.34
N SER A 20 27.83 6.22 10.00
CA SER A 20 28.99 6.70 9.26
C SER A 20 28.96 8.23 9.31
N GLU A 21 30.04 8.80 9.80
CA GLU A 21 30.31 10.21 10.02
C GLU A 21 30.04 11.06 8.77
N PHE A 22 29.23 12.10 8.92
CA PHE A 22 29.24 13.25 8.01
C PHE A 22 29.50 14.50 8.87
N HIS A 23 30.69 15.07 8.72
CA HIS A 23 31.08 16.34 9.31
C HIS A 23 30.32 17.51 8.64
N PRO A 24 29.64 18.39 9.39
CA PRO A 24 28.98 19.56 8.83
C PRO A 24 29.97 20.72 8.81
N ASN A 25 30.77 20.85 7.74
CA ASN A 25 31.47 22.09 7.37
C ASN A 25 32.17 21.94 6.00
N GLU A 26 31.39 21.75 4.94
CA GLU A 26 31.83 22.15 3.60
C GLU A 26 30.77 23.04 2.98
N LYS A 27 31.23 24.19 2.50
CA LYS A 27 30.42 25.26 1.92
C LYS A 27 29.60 24.70 0.76
N MET A 28 28.29 24.90 0.84
CA MET A 28 27.32 24.61 -0.21
C MET A 28 27.66 25.46 -1.43
N GLY A 29 28.46 24.90 -2.35
CA GLY A 29 28.72 25.48 -3.66
C GLY A 29 27.46 25.37 -4.52
N ASP A 30 27.14 26.46 -5.19
CA ASP A 30 25.98 26.65 -6.06
C ASP A 30 25.76 25.46 -7.01
N THR A 31 24.88 24.54 -6.62
CA THR A 31 24.35 23.53 -7.54
C THR A 31 23.08 24.11 -8.14
N VAL A 32 23.27 24.87 -9.21
CA VAL A 32 22.20 25.33 -10.11
C VAL A 32 21.44 24.08 -10.58
N LEU A 33 20.19 23.92 -10.14
CA LEU A 33 19.26 22.97 -10.77
C LEU A 33 19.24 23.28 -12.28
N PRO A 34 19.38 22.28 -13.18
CA PRO A 34 19.27 22.55 -14.60
C PRO A 34 17.89 23.17 -14.87
N PRO A 35 17.80 24.18 -15.76
CA PRO A 35 16.54 24.81 -16.09
C PRO A 35 15.56 23.76 -16.62
N ILE A 36 14.32 23.85 -16.18
CA ILE A 36 13.20 23.09 -16.74
C ILE A 36 13.15 23.45 -18.23
N ASP A 37 13.37 22.45 -19.09
CA ASP A 37 13.31 22.62 -20.54
C ASP A 37 11.90 23.09 -20.92
N GLU A 38 11.78 24.35 -21.33
CA GLU A 38 10.50 24.97 -21.71
C GLU A 38 9.88 24.33 -22.97
N ASN A 39 10.60 23.44 -23.67
CA ASN A 39 10.08 22.70 -24.83
C ASN A 39 9.18 21.50 -24.46
N LEU A 40 9.04 21.15 -23.17
CA LEU A 40 8.11 20.10 -22.72
C LEU A 40 6.65 20.57 -22.57
N LYS A 41 6.35 21.85 -22.83
CA LYS A 41 4.97 22.40 -22.78
C LYS A 41 4.16 22.14 -24.06
N GLN A 42 4.74 21.56 -25.12
CA GLN A 42 4.05 21.41 -26.41
C GLN A 42 3.23 20.12 -26.55
N TYR A 43 3.33 19.16 -25.62
CA TYR A 43 2.47 17.97 -25.62
C TYR A 43 1.26 18.17 -24.69
N ARG A 44 0.41 19.14 -25.04
CA ARG A 44 -0.98 19.18 -24.57
C ARG A 44 -1.81 18.47 -25.63
N PHE A 45 -1.99 17.16 -25.49
CA PHE A 45 -2.85 16.38 -26.38
C PHE A 45 -4.28 16.92 -26.29
N LYS A 46 -4.79 17.44 -27.41
CA LYS A 46 -6.21 17.66 -27.63
C LYS A 46 -6.84 16.28 -27.83
N THR A 47 -7.70 15.88 -26.90
CA THR A 47 -8.67 14.81 -27.12
C THR A 47 -9.78 15.36 -28.01
N GLU A 48 -9.65 15.18 -29.32
CA GLU A 48 -10.78 15.17 -30.25
C GLU A 48 -10.97 13.71 -30.68
N THR A 49 -11.83 13.00 -29.94
CA THR A 49 -12.29 11.65 -30.29
C THR A 49 -13.39 11.78 -31.35
N GLU A 50 -13.04 11.61 -32.63
CA GLU A 50 -14.00 11.16 -33.64
C GLU A 50 -14.10 9.64 -33.56
N HIS A 51 -15.13 9.13 -32.88
CA HIS A 51 -15.49 7.72 -32.95
C HIS A 51 -16.12 7.42 -34.30
N ASN A 52 -15.42 6.66 -35.15
CA ASN A 52 -16.06 5.86 -36.19
C ASN A 52 -16.11 4.40 -35.73
N SER A 53 -17.31 3.86 -35.84
CA SER A 53 -17.82 2.57 -35.39
C SER A 53 -17.23 1.36 -36.12
N ASP A 54 -16.94 0.32 -35.34
CA ASP A 54 -17.27 -1.11 -35.56
C ASP A 54 -16.18 -2.00 -34.99
N ASP A 55 -16.26 -2.29 -33.70
CA ASP A 55 -15.82 -3.59 -33.19
C ASP A 55 -16.68 -4.01 -31.99
N GLY A 56 -17.00 -5.30 -31.94
CA GLY A 56 -18.06 -5.84 -31.10
C GLY A 56 -17.74 -5.80 -29.61
N GLY A 57 -18.51 -5.00 -28.87
CA GLY A 57 -19.02 -5.32 -27.54
C GLY A 57 -18.01 -5.74 -26.48
N LEU A 58 -17.06 -4.86 -26.14
CA LEU A 58 -16.61 -4.75 -24.75
C LEU A 58 -17.53 -3.72 -24.09
N GLN A 59 -18.26 -4.13 -23.05
CA GLN A 59 -19.08 -3.18 -22.28
C GLN A 59 -18.12 -2.17 -21.65
N ASP A 60 -18.25 -0.90 -22.04
CA ASP A 60 -17.59 0.20 -21.33
C ASP A 60 -18.10 0.19 -19.89
N GLU A 61 -17.23 -0.15 -18.94
CA GLU A 61 -17.54 -0.04 -17.51
C GLU A 61 -17.61 1.45 -17.15
N GLU A 62 -18.81 2.02 -17.15
CA GLU A 62 -19.07 3.34 -16.59
C GLU A 62 -18.99 3.25 -15.07
N PHE A 63 -17.80 3.51 -14.53
CA PHE A 63 -17.70 3.96 -13.14
C PHE A 63 -18.51 5.25 -13.02
N GLU A 64 -19.46 5.28 -12.10
CA GLU A 64 -20.23 6.48 -11.82
C GLU A 64 -19.24 7.54 -11.30
N GLU A 65 -18.84 8.46 -12.18
CA GLU A 65 -17.93 9.54 -11.81
C GLU A 65 -18.51 10.26 -10.61
N THR A 66 -17.65 10.54 -9.61
CA THR A 66 -18.12 11.17 -8.38
C THR A 66 -18.88 12.45 -8.73
N PRO A 67 -20.19 12.54 -8.42
CA PRO A 67 -20.98 13.67 -8.84
C PRO A 67 -20.36 14.96 -8.31
N LEU A 68 -20.27 15.99 -9.16
CA LEU A 68 -19.57 17.23 -8.80
C LEU A 68 -20.10 17.85 -7.49
N TYR A 69 -21.41 17.72 -7.23
CA TYR A 69 -22.00 18.18 -5.97
C TYR A 69 -21.45 17.45 -4.75
N ALA A 70 -21.20 16.13 -4.84
CA ALA A 70 -20.65 15.33 -3.75
C ALA A 70 -19.21 15.74 -3.45
N ALA A 71 -18.42 16.00 -4.49
CA ALA A 71 -17.07 16.55 -4.35
C ALA A 71 -17.09 17.93 -3.68
N ILE A 72 -17.91 18.86 -4.18
CA ILE A 72 -18.05 20.22 -3.63
C ILE A 72 -18.49 20.18 -2.16
N LEU A 73 -19.53 19.40 -1.83
CA LEU A 73 -20.02 19.27 -0.46
C LEU A 73 -18.96 18.68 0.46
N THR A 74 -18.18 17.71 -0.02
CA THR A 74 -17.07 17.12 0.74
C THR A 74 -16.01 18.18 1.05
N TYR A 75 -15.53 18.91 0.04
CA TYR A 75 -14.54 19.97 0.26
C TYR A 75 -15.08 21.10 1.14
N LEU A 76 -16.34 21.49 0.98
CA LEU A 76 -17.00 22.48 1.83
C LEU A 76 -17.07 22.00 3.28
N SER A 77 -17.40 20.72 3.52
CA SER A 77 -17.44 20.14 4.86
C SER A 77 -16.06 20.17 5.52
N TYR A 78 -15.00 19.85 4.77
CA TYR A 78 -13.61 19.96 5.23
C TYR A 78 -13.23 21.40 5.54
N ALA A 79 -13.59 22.36 4.68
CA ALA A 79 -13.32 23.78 4.90
C ALA A 79 -14.00 24.29 6.19
N ILE A 80 -15.27 23.94 6.40
CA ILE A 80 -16.01 24.27 7.63
C ILE A 80 -15.32 23.67 8.85
N LEU A 81 -14.96 22.37 8.81
CA LEU A 81 -14.25 21.71 9.91
C LEU A 81 -12.90 22.38 10.22
N CYS A 82 -12.14 22.78 9.20
CA CYS A 82 -10.89 23.52 9.37
C CYS A 82 -11.11 24.89 10.00
N LEU A 83 -12.10 25.66 9.54
CA LEU A 83 -12.44 26.97 10.12
C LEU A 83 -12.82 26.85 11.60
N PHE A 84 -13.67 25.88 11.94
CA PHE A 84 -14.02 25.60 13.34
C PHE A 84 -12.79 25.12 14.14
N GLY A 85 -11.91 24.32 13.55
CA GLY A 85 -10.66 23.92 14.17
C GLY A 85 -9.79 25.11 14.55
N TRP A 86 -9.60 26.06 13.63
CA TRP A 86 -8.79 27.26 13.87
C TRP A 86 -9.44 28.17 14.91
N LEU A 87 -10.76 28.35 14.84
CA LEU A 87 -11.50 29.09 15.86
C LEU A 87 -11.30 28.48 17.25
N ARG A 88 -11.39 27.16 17.39
CA ARG A 88 -11.17 26.50 18.68
C ARG A 88 -9.75 26.62 19.18
N ASP A 89 -8.76 26.53 18.30
CA ASP A 89 -7.37 26.75 18.69
C ASP A 89 -7.14 28.19 19.14
N PHE A 90 -7.75 29.17 18.49
CA PHE A 90 -7.78 30.55 18.95
C PHE A 90 -8.46 30.68 20.33
N LEU A 91 -9.61 30.04 20.55
CA LEU A 91 -10.29 30.06 21.86
C LEU A 91 -9.44 29.40 22.97
N ARG A 92 -8.66 28.36 22.65
CA ARG A 92 -7.72 27.72 23.59
C ARG A 92 -6.49 28.58 23.87
N GLN A 93 -6.01 29.34 22.90
CA GLN A 93 -4.92 30.31 23.09
C GLN A 93 -5.39 31.46 23.98
N SER A 94 -6.63 31.92 23.80
CA SER A 94 -7.28 32.95 24.61
C SER A 94 -7.80 32.45 25.97
N ASN A 95 -7.47 31.22 26.38
CA ASN A 95 -7.90 30.57 27.64
C ASN A 95 -9.42 30.49 27.86
N ILE A 96 -10.23 30.59 26.80
CA ILE A 96 -11.69 30.43 26.84
C ILE A 96 -12.07 28.95 26.84
N GLU A 97 -11.37 28.13 26.03
CA GLU A 97 -11.58 26.68 25.96
C GLU A 97 -10.45 25.93 26.70
N LYS A 98 -10.80 24.91 27.50
CA LYS A 98 -9.83 24.05 28.19
C LYS A 98 -8.96 23.28 27.19
N LYS A 99 -7.65 23.27 27.40
CA LYS A 99 -6.69 22.42 26.67
C LYS A 99 -6.76 21.00 27.22
N ARG A 100 -7.37 20.08 26.47
CA ARG A 100 -7.51 18.64 26.86
C ARG A 100 -6.39 17.74 26.36
N GLY A 101 -5.68 18.15 25.30
CA GLY A 101 -4.55 17.41 24.78
C GLY A 101 -3.35 17.50 25.72
N ALA A 102 -2.43 16.54 25.61
CA ALA A 102 -1.13 16.65 26.23
C ALA A 102 -0.48 17.94 25.74
N VAL A 103 -0.19 18.84 26.67
CA VAL A 103 0.59 20.04 26.41
C VAL A 103 1.95 19.72 26.97
N ASP A 104 2.98 19.82 26.14
CA ASP A 104 4.35 19.72 26.63
C ASP A 104 4.51 20.74 27.77
N PRO A 105 4.93 20.31 28.98
CA PRO A 105 5.19 21.23 30.05
C PRO A 105 6.10 22.34 29.52
N ASN A 106 5.70 23.60 29.73
CA ASN A 106 6.49 24.76 29.32
C ASN A 106 7.96 24.49 29.71
N ALA A 107 8.83 24.40 28.71
CA ALA A 107 10.26 24.05 28.83
C ALA A 107 10.68 22.57 28.70
N ALA A 108 10.25 21.86 27.65
CA ALA A 108 11.16 20.88 27.01
C ALA A 108 12.27 21.66 26.26
N LEU A 109 13.15 22.30 27.02
CA LEU A 109 14.26 23.14 26.58
C LEU A 109 15.09 22.44 25.48
N GLY A 110 14.89 22.85 24.22
CA GLY A 110 15.78 22.50 23.10
C GLY A 110 15.43 21.25 22.29
N PHE A 111 14.29 20.58 22.54
CA PHE A 111 13.88 19.44 21.71
C PHE A 111 13.13 19.89 20.45
N VAL A 112 13.38 19.19 19.34
CA VAL A 112 12.60 19.35 18.10
C VAL A 112 11.17 18.85 18.39
N PRO A 113 10.13 19.62 18.02
CA PRO A 113 8.76 19.18 18.20
C PRO A 113 8.52 17.85 17.48
N LEU A 114 7.91 16.89 18.18
CA LEU A 114 7.66 15.54 17.64
C LEU A 114 6.63 15.54 16.49
N TYR A 115 5.75 16.53 16.45
CA TYR A 115 4.69 16.66 15.46
C TYR A 115 4.79 17.97 14.71
N GLN A 116 4.42 17.94 13.44
CA GLN A 116 4.22 19.17 12.69
C GLN A 116 3.01 19.94 13.22
N SER A 117 3.01 21.26 13.04
CA SER A 117 1.93 22.14 13.52
C SER A 117 0.57 21.75 12.94
N TYR A 118 0.53 21.35 11.66
CA TYR A 118 -0.70 20.90 11.01
C TYR A 118 -1.17 19.53 11.50
N GLU A 119 -0.28 18.56 11.71
CA GLU A 119 -0.66 17.25 12.24
C GLU A 119 -1.28 17.37 13.64
N SER A 120 -0.69 18.22 14.48
CA SER A 120 -1.22 18.54 15.80
C SER A 120 -2.61 19.16 15.72
N PHE A 121 -2.79 20.10 14.78
CA PHE A 121 -4.08 20.71 14.48
C PHE A 121 -5.12 19.68 14.04
N TYR A 122 -4.79 18.88 13.02
CA TYR A 122 -5.67 17.87 12.46
C TYR A 122 -6.07 16.83 13.52
N THR A 123 -5.10 16.31 14.27
CA THR A 123 -5.35 15.29 15.30
C THR A 123 -6.30 15.80 16.37
N ARG A 124 -6.06 17.00 16.88
CA ARG A 124 -6.81 17.61 17.98
C ARG A 124 -8.21 18.07 17.59
N ASN A 125 -8.36 18.64 16.39
CA ASN A 125 -9.61 19.31 15.99
C ASN A 125 -10.48 18.46 15.08
N MET A 126 -9.87 17.65 14.21
CA MET A 126 -10.58 16.87 13.20
C MET A 126 -10.61 15.40 13.58
N TYR A 127 -9.45 14.73 13.59
CA TYR A 127 -9.36 13.28 13.79
C TYR A 127 -10.05 12.81 15.07
N THR A 128 -9.81 13.48 16.20
CA THR A 128 -10.41 13.12 17.49
C THR A 128 -11.93 13.04 17.41
N ARG A 129 -12.59 13.85 16.57
CA ARG A 129 -14.05 13.86 16.41
C ARG A 129 -14.56 12.74 15.54
N VAL A 130 -13.88 12.48 14.43
CA VAL A 130 -14.35 11.52 13.44
C VAL A 130 -13.86 10.10 13.69
N ARG A 131 -12.82 9.91 14.52
CA ARG A 131 -12.22 8.58 14.79
C ARG A 131 -13.22 7.56 15.31
N ASP A 132 -14.33 7.99 15.91
CA ASP A 132 -15.33 7.03 16.37
C ASP A 132 -16.01 6.26 15.22
N ILE A 133 -16.02 6.83 14.02
CA ILE A 133 -16.66 6.23 12.85
C ILE A 133 -15.80 5.08 12.30
N PHE A 134 -14.49 5.29 12.13
CA PHE A 134 -13.61 4.37 11.39
C PHE A 134 -12.70 3.53 12.28
N ASN A 135 -12.50 3.92 13.55
CA ASN A 135 -11.55 3.26 14.45
C ASN A 135 -12.26 2.44 15.53
N ARG A 136 -13.41 1.83 15.21
CA ARG A 136 -14.10 0.95 16.16
C ARG A 136 -13.44 -0.43 16.16
N PRO A 137 -13.04 -0.97 17.32
CA PRO A 137 -12.44 -2.29 17.37
C PRO A 137 -13.45 -3.36 16.93
N ILE A 138 -12.97 -4.36 16.19
CA ILE A 138 -13.73 -5.55 15.83
C ILE A 138 -13.28 -6.69 16.75
N ALA A 139 -14.23 -7.43 17.32
CA ALA A 139 -14.00 -8.50 18.29
C ALA A 139 -14.23 -9.92 17.71
N SER A 140 -14.68 -10.01 16.46
CA SER A 140 -14.94 -11.27 15.76
C SER A 140 -13.92 -11.54 14.66
N VAL A 141 -14.04 -12.71 14.05
CA VAL A 141 -13.35 -13.03 12.78
C VAL A 141 -13.86 -12.15 11.64
N PRO A 142 -13.09 -11.98 10.55
CA PRO A 142 -13.49 -11.18 9.38
C PRO A 142 -14.51 -11.92 8.50
N GLY A 143 -15.59 -12.44 9.10
CA GLY A 143 -16.68 -13.12 8.41
C GLY A 143 -17.69 -12.17 7.80
N ALA A 144 -18.79 -12.72 7.28
CA ALA A 144 -19.90 -11.96 6.67
C ALA A 144 -20.61 -11.04 7.69
N GLN A 145 -20.54 -11.36 8.97
CA GLN A 145 -20.96 -10.51 10.07
C GLN A 145 -19.77 -10.27 11.00
N VAL A 146 -19.69 -9.06 11.54
CA VAL A 146 -18.66 -8.67 12.50
C VAL A 146 -19.28 -8.14 13.78
N GLU A 147 -18.63 -8.46 14.90
CA GLU A 147 -18.92 -7.91 16.21
C GLU A 147 -18.07 -6.67 16.43
N VAL A 148 -18.70 -5.50 16.40
CA VAL A 148 -18.03 -4.22 16.67
C VAL A 148 -18.11 -3.94 18.16
N VAL A 149 -16.97 -3.70 18.80
CA VAL A 149 -16.92 -3.39 20.24
C VAL A 149 -17.65 -2.08 20.49
N GLU A 150 -18.67 -2.13 21.34
CA GLU A 150 -19.42 -0.95 21.72
C GLU A 150 -18.59 -0.08 22.68
N ARG A 151 -18.53 1.20 22.36
CA ARG A 151 -17.87 2.21 23.20
C ARG A 151 -18.70 3.48 23.24
N VAL A 152 -18.57 4.18 24.35
CA VAL A 152 -19.20 5.48 24.57
C VAL A 152 -18.13 6.49 24.93
N SER A 153 -18.33 7.71 24.47
CA SER A 153 -17.51 8.86 24.81
C SER A 153 -18.40 9.92 25.45
N ASP A 154 -18.01 10.40 26.63
CA ASP A 154 -18.69 11.49 27.33
C ASP A 154 -17.98 12.84 27.11
N ASP A 155 -16.93 12.88 26.27
CA ASP A 155 -16.00 14.00 26.17
C ASP A 155 -15.66 14.42 24.74
N TYR A 156 -16.58 14.22 23.78
CA TYR A 156 -16.39 14.51 22.35
C TYR A 156 -15.27 13.69 21.69
N ASN A 157 -15.29 12.40 21.95
CA ASN A 157 -14.41 11.35 21.43
C ASN A 157 -12.96 11.55 21.84
N TRP A 158 -12.66 12.22 22.96
CA TRP A 158 -11.30 12.36 23.51
C TRP A 158 -10.87 11.10 24.25
N THR A 159 -11.79 10.50 24.99
CA THR A 159 -11.63 9.20 25.62
C THR A 159 -12.79 8.29 25.23
N HIS A 160 -12.55 6.99 25.26
CA HIS A 160 -13.59 6.01 25.03
C HIS A 160 -13.59 5.02 26.17
N ARG A 161 -14.79 4.70 26.65
CA ARG A 161 -15.02 3.63 27.63
C ARG A 161 -15.81 2.53 26.93
N PHE A 162 -15.25 1.32 26.95
CA PHE A 162 -15.93 0.13 26.47
C PHE A 162 -17.09 -0.22 27.39
N THR A 163 -18.24 -0.56 26.83
CA THR A 163 -19.44 -0.92 27.61
C THR A 163 -19.42 -2.39 28.03
N GLY A 164 -18.49 -3.18 27.48
CA GLY A 164 -18.45 -4.64 27.62
C GLY A 164 -19.41 -5.38 26.67
N LYS A 165 -20.13 -4.65 25.81
CA LYS A 165 -21.04 -5.22 24.80
C LYS A 165 -20.43 -5.10 23.40
N THR A 166 -21.00 -5.89 22.49
CA THR A 166 -20.71 -5.84 21.05
C THR A 166 -21.97 -5.53 20.27
N ILE A 167 -21.80 -4.88 19.12
CA ILE A 167 -22.85 -4.58 18.14
C ILE A 167 -22.60 -5.48 16.93
N ASN A 168 -23.59 -6.27 16.55
CA ASN A 168 -23.53 -7.07 15.32
C ASN A 168 -23.76 -6.17 14.10
N ALA A 169 -22.86 -6.26 13.13
CA ALA A 169 -22.93 -5.52 11.87
C ALA A 169 -22.66 -6.45 10.68
N ILE A 170 -23.25 -6.14 9.53
CA ILE A 170 -22.92 -6.80 8.27
C ILE A 170 -21.56 -6.27 7.79
N ASN A 171 -20.69 -7.19 7.38
CA ASN A 171 -19.35 -6.85 6.92
C ASN A 171 -19.32 -6.77 5.38
N LEU A 172 -19.30 -5.55 4.85
CA LEU A 172 -19.18 -5.28 3.42
C LEU A 172 -17.75 -4.92 2.99
N GLY A 173 -16.78 -4.97 3.92
CA GLY A 173 -15.39 -4.56 3.69
C GLY A 173 -14.36 -5.69 3.79
N SER A 174 -14.80 -6.94 3.89
CA SER A 174 -13.89 -8.09 4.05
C SER A 174 -13.30 -8.56 2.72
N TYR A 175 -12.05 -9.03 2.76
CA TYR A 175 -11.44 -9.80 1.68
C TYR A 175 -11.56 -11.32 1.89
N ASN A 176 -12.32 -11.76 2.90
CA ASN A 176 -12.60 -13.17 3.16
C ASN A 176 -13.70 -13.73 2.26
N TYR A 177 -13.51 -13.63 0.93
CA TYR A 177 -14.55 -13.94 -0.08
C TYR A 177 -15.12 -15.34 0.03
N LEU A 178 -14.25 -16.33 0.32
CA LEU A 178 -14.62 -17.74 0.38
C LEU A 178 -14.93 -18.22 1.81
N GLY A 179 -14.85 -17.33 2.81
CA GLY A 179 -15.13 -17.71 4.20
C GLY A 179 -14.09 -18.66 4.80
N PHE A 180 -12.83 -18.64 4.35
CA PHE A 180 -11.78 -19.49 4.91
C PHE A 180 -11.23 -18.97 6.24
N ALA A 181 -11.33 -17.67 6.50
CA ALA A 181 -10.88 -17.05 7.75
C ALA A 181 -11.97 -17.03 8.84
N GLU A 182 -12.65 -18.17 9.04
CA GLU A 182 -13.74 -18.32 10.02
C GLU A 182 -13.27 -18.89 11.36
N LYS A 183 -14.07 -18.69 12.41
CA LYS A 183 -13.75 -19.16 13.78
C LYS A 183 -13.69 -20.69 13.88
N SER A 184 -14.44 -21.38 13.04
CA SER A 184 -14.57 -22.84 13.01
C SER A 184 -14.55 -23.34 11.57
N GLY A 185 -14.16 -24.60 11.38
CA GLY A 185 -14.06 -25.21 10.07
C GLY A 185 -12.73 -25.93 9.88
N PRO A 186 -12.50 -26.51 8.70
CA PRO A 186 -11.27 -27.24 8.41
C PRO A 186 -10.05 -26.33 8.55
N CYS A 187 -10.06 -25.13 7.96
CA CYS A 187 -8.94 -24.19 8.04
C CYS A 187 -8.57 -23.81 9.48
N ALA A 188 -9.55 -23.50 10.33
CA ALA A 188 -9.32 -23.19 11.74
C ALA A 188 -8.77 -24.40 12.52
N THR A 189 -9.30 -25.59 12.23
CA THR A 189 -8.87 -26.85 12.87
C THR A 189 -7.42 -27.19 12.50
N ASP A 190 -7.09 -27.09 11.21
CA ASP A 190 -5.75 -27.37 10.70
C ASP A 190 -4.72 -26.35 11.17
N ALA A 191 -5.12 -25.07 11.28
CA ALA A 191 -4.29 -24.03 11.89
C ALA A 191 -3.97 -24.35 13.35
N ILE A 192 -4.98 -24.73 14.16
CA ILE A 192 -4.78 -25.12 15.57
C ILE A 192 -3.88 -26.36 15.68
N ASN A 193 -4.09 -27.36 14.84
CA ASN A 193 -3.26 -28.57 14.83
C ASN A 193 -1.81 -28.26 14.45
N SER A 194 -1.61 -27.37 13.47
CA SER A 194 -0.29 -26.90 13.06
C SER A 194 0.40 -26.14 14.19
N ILE A 195 -0.31 -25.24 14.89
CA ILE A 195 0.23 -24.52 16.06
C ILE A 195 0.62 -25.50 17.18
N LYS A 196 -0.21 -26.51 17.47
CA LYS A 196 0.12 -27.53 18.48
C LYS A 196 1.37 -28.35 18.11
N LYS A 197 1.58 -28.60 16.82
CA LYS A 197 2.70 -29.41 16.33
C LYS A 197 4.00 -28.63 16.16
N PHE A 198 3.92 -27.39 15.69
CA PHE A 198 5.08 -26.60 15.28
C PHE A 198 5.31 -25.35 16.14
N GLY A 199 4.41 -25.03 17.06
CA GLY A 199 4.43 -23.78 17.82
C GLY A 199 3.86 -22.59 17.05
N ILE A 200 3.98 -21.40 17.64
CA ILE A 200 3.40 -20.16 17.09
C ILE A 200 4.36 -19.44 16.14
N SER A 201 5.67 -19.50 16.42
CA SER A 201 6.69 -18.81 15.63
C SER A 201 8.06 -19.47 15.81
N ASN A 202 8.88 -19.42 14.77
CA ASN A 202 10.28 -19.85 14.79
C ASN A 202 11.24 -18.71 15.17
N CYS A 203 10.76 -17.46 15.24
CA CYS A 203 11.55 -16.26 15.60
C CYS A 203 12.91 -16.13 14.87
N ASN A 204 13.02 -16.67 13.66
CA ASN A 204 14.27 -16.79 12.93
C ASN A 204 14.02 -16.62 11.41
N THR A 205 15.04 -16.19 10.67
CA THR A 205 14.94 -15.90 9.24
C THR A 205 15.02 -17.17 8.39
N ARG A 206 14.38 -17.17 7.21
CA ARG A 206 14.42 -18.32 6.27
C ARG A 206 15.84 -18.75 5.89
N THR A 207 16.78 -17.79 5.83
CA THR A 207 18.18 -18.00 5.45
C THR A 207 19.03 -18.68 6.51
N GLU A 208 18.60 -18.65 7.77
CA GLU A 208 19.30 -19.29 8.88
C GLU A 208 18.60 -20.61 9.25
N ILE A 209 17.91 -20.67 10.38
CA ILE A 209 17.18 -21.88 10.85
C ILE A 209 15.66 -21.69 10.80
N GLY A 210 15.19 -20.63 10.13
CA GLY A 210 13.79 -20.26 10.02
C GLY A 210 12.95 -21.17 9.11
N THR A 211 13.58 -21.86 8.14
CA THR A 211 12.87 -22.69 7.18
C THR A 211 12.39 -23.99 7.83
N GLN A 212 11.07 -24.19 7.82
CA GLN A 212 10.40 -25.36 8.37
C GLN A 212 9.72 -26.17 7.27
N ARG A 213 9.46 -27.46 7.55
CA ARG A 213 8.84 -28.39 6.60
C ARG A 213 7.54 -27.86 5.97
N TYR A 214 6.68 -27.22 6.76
CA TYR A 214 5.41 -26.68 6.25
C TYR A 214 5.58 -25.51 5.27
N HIS A 215 6.70 -24.77 5.32
CA HIS A 215 6.98 -23.75 4.31
C HIS A 215 7.28 -24.39 2.96
N VAL A 216 8.10 -25.45 2.95
CA VAL A 216 8.45 -26.18 1.73
C VAL A 216 7.22 -26.89 1.15
N GLU A 217 6.39 -27.51 2.00
CA GLU A 217 5.14 -28.13 1.56
C GLU A 217 4.15 -27.11 0.97
N LEU A 218 4.03 -25.92 1.58
CA LEU A 218 3.22 -24.83 1.03
C LEU A 218 3.76 -24.32 -0.30
N GLU A 219 5.07 -24.10 -0.41
CA GLU A 219 5.73 -23.62 -1.63
C GLU A 219 5.58 -24.63 -2.78
N GLN A 220 5.70 -25.93 -2.50
CA GLN A 220 5.45 -26.97 -3.49
C GLN A 220 3.98 -27.01 -3.90
N LEU A 221 3.06 -27.00 -2.93
CA LEU A 221 1.62 -27.02 -3.20
C LEU A 221 1.20 -25.83 -4.08
N LEU A 222 1.75 -24.65 -3.82
CA LEU A 222 1.49 -23.45 -4.63
C LEU A 222 2.12 -23.57 -6.02
N ALA A 223 3.33 -24.12 -6.14
CA ALA A 223 3.95 -24.34 -7.45
C ALA A 223 3.11 -25.29 -8.31
N ASP A 224 2.62 -26.38 -7.71
CA ASP A 224 1.75 -27.36 -8.37
C ASP A 224 0.39 -26.76 -8.76
N PHE A 225 -0.24 -26.00 -7.85
CA PHE A 225 -1.52 -25.34 -8.08
C PHE A 225 -1.46 -24.29 -9.19
N LEU A 226 -0.35 -23.56 -9.28
CA LEU A 226 -0.14 -22.49 -10.27
C LEU A 226 0.52 -22.98 -11.55
N HIS A 227 0.89 -24.26 -11.62
CA HIS A 227 1.61 -24.87 -12.73
C HIS A 227 2.92 -24.12 -13.08
N VAL A 228 3.71 -23.80 -12.05
CA VAL A 228 5.03 -23.15 -12.19
C VAL A 228 6.14 -24.04 -11.62
N GLU A 229 7.38 -23.85 -12.08
CA GLU A 229 8.54 -24.66 -11.65
C GLU A 229 8.82 -24.56 -10.15
N SER A 230 8.59 -23.39 -9.55
CA SER A 230 8.87 -23.13 -8.13
C SER A 230 8.06 -21.95 -7.63
N SER A 231 7.81 -21.92 -6.33
CA SER A 231 7.19 -20.78 -5.66
C SER A 231 7.93 -20.44 -4.36
N ILE A 232 7.72 -19.22 -3.87
CA ILE A 232 8.31 -18.73 -2.61
C ILE A 232 7.23 -18.01 -1.79
N ALA A 233 7.15 -18.35 -0.50
CA ALA A 233 6.17 -17.77 0.40
C ALA A 233 6.73 -16.54 1.16
N PHE A 234 5.95 -15.46 1.18
CA PHE A 234 6.25 -14.24 1.92
C PHE A 234 5.15 -13.96 2.95
N GLY A 235 5.51 -13.32 4.07
CA GLY A 235 4.58 -13.07 5.18
C GLY A 235 3.50 -12.00 4.90
N MET A 236 3.63 -11.22 3.82
CA MET A 236 2.68 -10.16 3.48
C MET A 236 2.75 -9.81 1.99
N GLY A 237 1.61 -9.73 1.31
CA GLY A 237 1.53 -9.38 -0.13
C GLY A 237 2.18 -8.05 -0.50
N PHE A 238 2.07 -7.03 0.36
CA PHE A 238 2.74 -5.74 0.12
C PHE A 238 4.27 -5.89 0.05
N ALA A 239 4.84 -6.71 0.94
CA ALA A 239 6.28 -6.98 0.97
C ALA A 239 6.70 -7.86 -0.21
N THR A 240 5.87 -8.83 -0.61
CA THR A 240 6.09 -9.63 -1.82
C THR A 240 6.35 -8.73 -3.03
N ASN A 241 5.49 -7.73 -3.27
CA ASN A 241 5.63 -6.85 -4.42
C ASN A 241 6.78 -5.86 -4.27
N SER A 242 6.89 -5.20 -3.12
CA SER A 242 7.86 -4.11 -2.93
C SER A 242 9.31 -4.59 -2.81
N LEU A 243 9.55 -5.81 -2.33
CA LEU A 243 10.90 -6.33 -2.09
C LEU A 243 11.44 -7.21 -3.24
N ASN A 244 10.57 -7.85 -4.03
CA ASN A 244 11.05 -8.71 -5.13
C ASN A 244 11.35 -7.94 -6.41
N LEU A 245 10.58 -6.90 -6.74
CA LEU A 245 10.81 -6.13 -7.96
C LEU A 245 12.22 -5.52 -8.05
N PRO A 246 12.82 -5.00 -6.95
CA PRO A 246 14.22 -4.57 -6.94
C PRO A 246 15.27 -5.65 -7.21
N VAL A 247 14.93 -6.92 -7.03
CA VAL A 247 15.82 -8.05 -7.35
C VAL A 247 15.76 -8.37 -8.86
N LEU A 248 14.61 -8.08 -9.48
CA LEU A 248 14.32 -8.42 -10.87
C LEU A 248 14.66 -7.29 -11.85
N ALA A 249 14.62 -6.04 -11.39
CA ALA A 249 14.86 -4.85 -12.18
C ALA A 249 15.96 -3.98 -11.55
N SER A 250 16.73 -3.30 -12.41
CA SER A 250 17.92 -2.56 -12.01
C SER A 250 18.20 -1.38 -12.95
N LYS A 251 19.23 -0.58 -12.66
CA LYS A 251 19.68 0.51 -13.54
C LYS A 251 19.99 0.01 -14.96
N GLY A 252 19.34 0.63 -15.95
CA GLY A 252 19.44 0.27 -17.36
C GLY A 252 18.32 -0.67 -17.84
N ASP A 253 17.43 -1.09 -16.95
CA ASP A 253 16.16 -1.75 -17.28
C ASP A 253 15.03 -0.70 -17.39
N LEU A 254 13.98 -1.05 -18.13
CA LEU A 254 12.73 -0.30 -18.22
C LEU A 254 11.57 -1.11 -17.62
N ILE A 255 10.76 -0.47 -16.80
CA ILE A 255 9.50 -1.01 -16.30
C ILE A 255 8.33 -0.25 -16.95
N LEU A 256 7.44 -0.96 -17.64
CA LEU A 256 6.14 -0.45 -18.07
C LEU A 256 5.11 -0.84 -17.01
N SER A 257 4.47 0.15 -16.39
CA SER A 257 3.51 -0.03 -15.31
C SER A 257 2.14 0.46 -15.74
N ASP A 258 1.10 -0.32 -15.48
CA ASP A 258 -0.27 0.17 -15.52
C ASP A 258 -0.41 1.35 -14.53
N GLU A 259 -1.18 2.36 -14.90
CA GLU A 259 -1.37 3.57 -14.08
C GLU A 259 -2.16 3.32 -12.79
N MET A 260 -2.99 2.27 -12.74
CA MET A 260 -3.79 1.88 -11.57
C MET A 260 -3.14 0.77 -10.74
N ASN A 261 -1.86 0.45 -11.00
CA ASN A 261 -1.10 -0.49 -10.18
C ASN A 261 -1.06 -0.09 -8.70
N HIS A 262 -1.14 -1.08 -7.82
CA HIS A 262 -1.14 -0.87 -6.38
C HIS A 262 0.17 -0.26 -5.87
N ALA A 263 0.04 0.52 -4.78
CA ALA A 263 1.15 1.24 -4.16
C ALA A 263 2.36 0.35 -3.81
N SER A 264 2.17 -0.94 -3.55
CA SER A 264 3.27 -1.88 -3.30
C SER A 264 4.16 -2.10 -4.53
N LEU A 265 3.56 -2.18 -5.73
CA LEU A 265 4.30 -2.31 -6.98
C LEU A 265 5.02 -1.01 -7.29
N ILE A 266 4.35 0.13 -7.13
CA ILE A 266 4.95 1.46 -7.30
C ILE A 266 6.17 1.62 -6.38
N LEU A 267 6.07 1.18 -5.12
CA LEU A 267 7.19 1.19 -4.20
C LEU A 267 8.33 0.29 -4.69
N GLY A 268 8.03 -0.93 -5.12
CA GLY A 268 9.03 -1.84 -5.70
C GLY A 268 9.74 -1.26 -6.92
N ILE A 269 9.00 -0.59 -7.81
CA ILE A 269 9.54 0.09 -9.00
C ILE A 269 10.54 1.16 -8.55
N ARG A 270 10.16 1.99 -7.58
CA ARG A 270 11.02 3.06 -7.05
C ARG A 270 12.29 2.50 -6.39
N LEU A 271 12.16 1.40 -5.64
CA LEU A 271 13.29 0.76 -4.96
C LEU A 271 14.26 0.08 -5.94
N SER A 272 13.79 -0.37 -7.10
CA SER A 272 14.63 -1.02 -8.12
C SER A 272 15.69 -0.09 -8.74
N GLY A 273 15.42 1.22 -8.77
CA GLY A 273 16.25 2.20 -9.49
C GLY A 273 16.24 2.02 -11.02
N ALA A 274 15.37 1.18 -11.56
CA ALA A 274 15.11 1.07 -12.99
C ALA A 274 14.40 2.33 -13.51
N SER A 275 14.49 2.56 -14.82
CA SER A 275 13.60 3.56 -15.45
C SER A 275 12.20 3.00 -15.53
N TYR A 276 11.18 3.84 -15.45
CA TYR A 276 9.80 3.40 -15.62
C TYR A 276 9.01 4.35 -16.52
N ARG A 277 7.96 3.81 -17.14
CA ARG A 277 6.92 4.57 -17.84
C ARG A 277 5.56 3.99 -17.46
N THR A 278 4.55 4.84 -17.41
CA THR A 278 3.17 4.40 -17.20
C THR A 278 2.46 4.29 -18.55
N PHE A 279 1.54 3.35 -18.64
CA PHE A 279 0.56 3.29 -19.73
C PHE A 279 -0.86 3.36 -19.16
N ALA A 280 -1.80 3.81 -19.97
CA ALA A 280 -3.20 4.01 -19.57
C ALA A 280 -3.84 2.68 -19.13
N HIS A 281 -4.71 2.76 -18.13
CA HIS A 281 -5.29 1.57 -17.50
C HIS A 281 -6.06 0.74 -18.52
N ASN A 282 -5.75 -0.56 -18.56
CA ASN A 282 -6.41 -1.51 -19.47
C ASN A 282 -6.35 -1.12 -20.98
N ASP A 283 -5.42 -0.25 -21.39
CA ASP A 283 -5.27 0.20 -22.78
C ASP A 283 -4.07 -0.48 -23.47
N MET A 284 -4.38 -1.52 -24.25
CA MET A 284 -3.39 -2.26 -25.02
C MET A 284 -2.74 -1.46 -26.15
N LYS A 285 -3.44 -0.47 -26.73
CA LYS A 285 -2.88 0.36 -27.81
C LYS A 285 -1.84 1.31 -27.23
N ASN A 286 -2.14 1.93 -26.08
CA ASN A 286 -1.20 2.78 -25.37
C ASN A 286 0.03 1.98 -24.91
N LEU A 287 -0.17 0.78 -24.38
CA LEU A 287 0.93 -0.12 -24.01
C LEU A 287 1.84 -0.43 -25.21
N GLU A 288 1.26 -0.81 -26.36
CA GLU A 288 2.02 -1.11 -27.58
C GLU A 288 2.82 0.10 -28.06
N GLU A 289 2.21 1.30 -28.07
CA GLU A 289 2.88 2.55 -28.43
C GLU A 289 4.09 2.80 -27.52
N LYS A 290 3.91 2.70 -26.19
CA LYS A 290 5.00 2.91 -25.22
C LYS A 290 6.11 1.89 -25.36
N LEU A 291 5.78 0.65 -25.70
CA LEU A 291 6.77 -0.40 -25.94
C LEU A 291 7.57 -0.13 -27.23
N ARG A 292 6.90 0.26 -28.33
CA ARG A 292 7.56 0.63 -29.59
C ARG A 292 8.51 1.81 -29.40
N GLU A 293 8.05 2.87 -28.74
CA GLU A 293 8.89 4.02 -28.40
C GLU A 293 10.12 3.60 -27.58
N ALA A 294 9.93 2.72 -26.59
CA ALA A 294 11.01 2.25 -25.73
C ALA A 294 12.07 1.47 -26.52
N ILE A 295 11.66 0.63 -27.45
CA ILE A 295 12.56 -0.16 -28.30
C ILE A 295 13.31 0.74 -29.29
N VAL A 296 12.61 1.68 -29.94
CA VAL A 296 13.19 2.56 -30.97
C VAL A 296 14.18 3.57 -30.38
N HIS A 297 13.83 4.20 -29.25
CA HIS A 297 14.65 5.27 -28.67
C HIS A 297 15.64 4.79 -27.61
N GLY A 298 15.42 3.62 -27.02
CA GLY A 298 16.27 3.08 -25.96
C GLY A 298 16.27 3.94 -24.69
N GLN A 299 17.39 3.90 -23.97
CA GLN A 299 17.62 4.58 -22.69
C GLN A 299 17.70 6.10 -22.86
N PRO A 300 17.04 6.89 -22.00
CA PRO A 300 17.14 8.34 -22.02
C PRO A 300 18.60 8.82 -21.98
N ARG A 301 18.88 9.88 -22.74
CA ARG A 301 20.21 10.55 -22.88
C ARG A 301 21.29 9.73 -23.59
N THR A 302 21.29 8.41 -23.47
CA THR A 302 22.35 7.57 -24.05
C THR A 302 21.92 6.89 -25.36
N ASN A 303 20.62 6.80 -25.62
CA ASN A 303 20.01 6.07 -26.74
C ASN A 303 20.50 4.62 -26.86
N ARG A 304 21.03 4.06 -25.77
CA ARG A 304 21.46 2.66 -25.71
C ARG A 304 20.23 1.76 -25.57
N PRO A 305 20.24 0.55 -26.13
CA PRO A 305 19.15 -0.38 -25.90
C PRO A 305 18.95 -0.65 -24.40
N TRP A 306 17.70 -0.89 -24.01
CA TRP A 306 17.37 -1.35 -22.66
C TRP A 306 17.98 -2.72 -22.43
N LYS A 307 18.48 -2.98 -21.21
CA LYS A 307 18.97 -4.31 -20.84
C LYS A 307 17.81 -5.32 -20.78
N LYS A 308 16.69 -4.89 -20.18
CA LYS A 308 15.42 -5.60 -20.09
C LYS A 308 14.27 -4.60 -20.13
N ILE A 309 13.15 -5.02 -20.71
CA ILE A 309 11.86 -4.33 -20.57
C ILE A 309 10.92 -5.27 -19.81
N ILE A 310 10.29 -4.75 -18.76
CA ILE A 310 9.47 -5.51 -17.83
C ILE A 310 8.07 -4.88 -17.81
N LEU A 311 7.05 -5.69 -18.07
CA LEU A 311 5.64 -5.28 -17.92
C LEU A 311 5.14 -5.65 -16.52
N VAL A 312 4.54 -4.68 -15.82
CA VAL A 312 3.98 -4.85 -14.47
C VAL A 312 2.51 -4.45 -14.49
N ILE A 313 1.65 -5.42 -14.18
CA ILE A 313 0.19 -5.27 -14.14
C ILE A 313 -0.40 -6.05 -12.96
N GLU A 314 -1.66 -5.80 -12.63
CA GLU A 314 -2.44 -6.63 -11.70
C GLU A 314 -3.37 -7.60 -12.43
N GLY A 315 -3.58 -8.77 -11.82
CA GLY A 315 -4.54 -9.74 -12.36
C GLY A 315 -5.99 -9.36 -12.05
N ILE A 316 -6.24 -8.83 -10.85
CA ILE A 316 -7.53 -8.27 -10.42
C ILE A 316 -7.19 -6.97 -9.69
N TYR A 317 -7.61 -5.85 -10.25
CA TYR A 317 -7.34 -4.55 -9.65
C TYR A 317 -8.18 -4.35 -8.39
N ARG A 318 -7.68 -3.54 -7.46
CA ARG A 318 -8.37 -3.32 -6.17
C ARG A 318 -9.78 -2.75 -6.36
N HIS A 319 -10.00 -1.97 -7.42
CA HIS A 319 -11.23 -1.25 -7.69
C HIS A 319 -11.98 -1.74 -8.93
N ASP A 320 -11.41 -2.67 -9.71
CA ASP A 320 -11.94 -3.07 -11.04
C ASP A 320 -11.83 -4.61 -11.26
N GLU A 321 -12.47 -5.12 -12.31
CA GLU A 321 -12.38 -6.53 -12.72
C GLU A 321 -11.09 -6.86 -13.52
N VAL A 322 -11.02 -8.09 -14.02
CA VAL A 322 -9.84 -8.84 -14.49
C VAL A 322 -9.20 -8.23 -15.74
N PHE A 323 -7.87 -8.12 -15.77
CA PHE A 323 -7.12 -7.84 -17.01
C PHE A 323 -7.07 -9.12 -17.86
N ASP A 324 -7.78 -9.16 -19.00
CA ASP A 324 -7.76 -10.31 -19.91
C ASP A 324 -6.50 -10.25 -20.81
N TYR A 325 -5.57 -11.17 -20.56
CA TYR A 325 -4.28 -11.24 -21.26
C TYR A 325 -4.33 -12.20 -22.47
N LYS A 326 -5.39 -12.21 -23.27
CA LYS A 326 -5.32 -12.91 -24.56
C LYS A 326 -4.64 -12.02 -25.60
N VAL A 327 -3.59 -12.58 -26.21
CA VAL A 327 -2.71 -12.05 -27.27
C VAL A 327 -1.45 -11.39 -26.70
N TRP A 328 -0.27 -11.97 -26.98
CA TRP A 328 0.92 -11.23 -27.44
C TRP A 328 2.11 -12.15 -27.84
N ASN A 329 2.92 -11.65 -28.79
CA ASN A 329 3.87 -12.38 -29.64
C ASN A 329 5.37 -12.07 -29.32
N ASP A 330 6.20 -13.10 -29.40
CA ASP A 330 7.66 -13.28 -29.61
C ASP A 330 8.78 -12.40 -29.01
N ASN A 331 8.57 -11.16 -28.54
CA ASN A 331 9.71 -10.28 -28.14
C ASN A 331 9.67 -9.68 -26.73
N ILE A 332 8.78 -10.14 -25.84
CA ILE A 332 8.70 -9.65 -24.45
C ILE A 332 9.11 -10.78 -23.51
N HIS A 333 10.16 -10.55 -22.72
CA HIS A 333 10.76 -11.65 -21.98
C HIS A 333 9.98 -12.10 -20.74
N LYS A 334 9.22 -11.24 -20.03
CA LYS A 334 8.46 -11.61 -18.81
C LYS A 334 7.29 -10.65 -18.52
N CYS A 335 6.10 -11.19 -18.24
CA CYS A 335 4.97 -10.46 -17.66
C CYS A 335 4.95 -10.68 -16.14
N PHE A 336 4.85 -9.59 -15.37
CA PHE A 336 4.63 -9.64 -13.93
C PHE A 336 3.17 -9.35 -13.66
N THR A 337 2.47 -10.37 -13.17
CA THR A 337 1.15 -10.18 -12.57
C THR A 337 1.31 -10.32 -11.07
N SER A 338 0.86 -9.30 -10.33
CA SER A 338 0.67 -9.43 -8.89
C SER A 338 -0.82 -9.47 -8.61
N ASN A 339 -1.28 -10.44 -7.84
CA ASN A 339 -2.63 -10.45 -7.32
C ASN A 339 -2.57 -10.16 -5.83
N PHE A 340 -2.88 -8.92 -5.44
CA PHE A 340 -2.86 -8.49 -4.04
C PHE A 340 -3.80 -9.32 -3.15
N ARG A 341 -4.82 -9.95 -3.75
CA ARG A 341 -5.81 -10.77 -3.03
C ARG A 341 -5.35 -12.23 -2.80
N SER A 342 -4.28 -12.68 -3.45
CA SER A 342 -3.70 -14.03 -3.25
C SER A 342 -2.21 -14.06 -2.87
N ASN A 343 -1.54 -12.92 -2.71
CA ASN A 343 -0.09 -12.85 -2.38
C ASN A 343 0.81 -13.60 -3.39
N HIS A 344 0.40 -13.73 -4.65
CA HIS A 344 1.18 -14.43 -5.67
C HIS A 344 1.77 -13.43 -6.67
N ILE A 345 3.07 -13.60 -6.94
CA ILE A 345 3.74 -13.04 -8.10
C ILE A 345 3.85 -14.17 -9.11
N TYR A 346 3.30 -13.96 -10.30
CA TYR A 346 3.55 -14.86 -11.41
C TYR A 346 4.65 -14.25 -12.27
N GLN A 347 5.72 -15.03 -12.44
CA GLN A 347 6.70 -14.79 -13.48
C GLN A 347 6.43 -15.84 -14.55
N TYR A 348 5.69 -15.47 -15.59
CA TYR A 348 5.54 -16.36 -16.74
C TYR A 348 6.82 -16.29 -17.57
N ASN A 349 7.52 -17.43 -17.69
CA ASN A 349 8.40 -17.64 -18.83
C ASN A 349 7.48 -18.01 -19.99
N ILE A 350 7.49 -17.21 -21.06
CA ILE A 350 6.83 -17.61 -22.31
C ILE A 350 7.68 -18.74 -22.88
N GLU A 351 7.20 -19.98 -22.79
CA GLU A 351 7.82 -21.09 -23.49
C GLU A 351 7.58 -20.91 -24.99
N TYR A 352 8.68 -20.85 -25.74
CA TYR A 352 8.66 -20.74 -27.18
C TYR A 352 8.20 -22.09 -27.76
N GLY A 353 7.03 -22.11 -28.38
CA GLY A 353 6.64 -23.19 -29.28
C GLY A 353 7.57 -23.20 -30.49
N SER A 354 8.31 -24.29 -30.65
CA SER A 354 9.26 -24.54 -31.74
C SER A 354 8.66 -24.45 -33.14
#